data_AF-A0A2D8SFB2-F1
#
_entry.id   AF-A0A2D8SFB2-F1
#
_cell.length_a   1.000
_cell.length_b   1.000
_cell.length_c   1.000
_cell.angle_alpha   90.00
_cell.angle_beta   90.00
_cell.angle_gamma   90.00
#
_symmetry.space_group_name_H-M   'P 1'
#
loop_
_entity.id
_entity.type
_entity.pdbx_description
1 polymer ?
#
loop_
_entity_poly.entity_id
_entity_poly.type
_entity_poly.pdbx_seq_one_letter_code
_entity_poly.pdbx_strand_id
1 'polypeptide(L)'
;MLIFECPYCGVLADETDLAAGGEAHLKRFGPGSSDDEFESYLFNRENPKGIHFERWRHVNGCGKWFNAARCTVSMEVFGTYPAQTLEPPAEIKDKISEKKPGWKWKEFS
;
A
#
# COMPACT_ATOMS: atom_id res chain seq x y z
N MET A 1 -9.76 9.95 12.04
CA MET A 1 -8.73 10.23 11.05
C MET A 1 -7.69 9.12 11.18
N LEU A 2 -7.24 8.51 10.09
CA LEU A 2 -6.34 7.35 10.14
C LEU A 2 -4.94 7.74 10.64
N ILE A 3 -4.26 6.81 11.32
CA ILE A 3 -2.90 7.01 11.82
C ILE A 3 -1.95 6.03 11.14
N PHE A 4 -0.83 6.54 10.65
CA PHE A 4 0.21 5.78 9.98
C PHE A 4 1.57 6.07 10.62
N GLU A 5 2.34 5.05 10.96
CA GLU A 5 3.74 5.26 11.36
C GLU A 5 4.60 5.47 10.11
N CYS A 6 5.27 6.61 9.96
CA CYS A 6 6.15 6.79 8.81
C CYS A 6 7.44 5.97 9.01
N PRO A 7 7.75 4.96 8.18
CA PRO A 7 8.88 4.06 8.41
C PRO A 7 10.25 4.75 8.25
N TYR A 8 10.27 5.99 7.76
CA TYR A 8 11.49 6.76 7.54
C TYR A 8 11.81 7.74 8.67
N CYS A 9 10.79 8.28 9.34
CA CYS A 9 10.99 9.28 10.40
C CYS A 9 10.36 8.92 11.74
N GLY A 10 9.69 7.77 11.84
CA GLY A 10 9.07 7.24 13.07
C GLY A 10 7.87 8.04 13.58
N VAL A 11 7.44 9.08 12.86
CA VAL A 11 6.28 9.90 13.25
C VAL A 11 5.00 9.11 13.00
N LEU A 12 4.13 9.06 14.01
CA LEU A 12 2.73 8.69 13.84
C LEU A 12 2.01 9.86 13.15
N ALA A 13 1.88 9.77 11.83
CA ALA A 13 1.26 10.78 11.00
C ALA A 13 -0.25 10.55 10.90
N ASP A 14 -1.00 11.64 11.01
CA ASP A 14 -2.41 11.67 10.68
C ASP A 14 -2.61 11.61 9.15
N GLU A 15 -3.71 11.03 8.69
CA GLU A 15 -3.98 10.89 7.25
C GLU A 15 -3.98 12.22 6.49
N THR A 16 -4.28 13.33 7.16
CA THR A 16 -4.25 14.68 6.59
C THR A 16 -2.84 15.22 6.34
N ASP A 17 -1.82 14.63 6.97
CA ASP A 17 -0.40 14.93 6.71
C ASP A 17 0.17 14.11 5.54
N LEU A 18 -0.65 13.22 4.99
CA LEU A 18 -0.28 12.26 3.96
C LEU A 18 -1.03 12.51 2.66
N ALA A 19 -0.41 12.09 1.55
CA ALA A 19 -1.07 11.99 0.26
C ALA A 19 -1.21 10.52 -0.14
N ALA A 20 -2.43 10.09 -0.46
CA ALA A 20 -2.70 8.74 -0.96
C ALA A 20 -2.14 8.57 -2.39
N GLY A 21 -1.52 7.43 -2.66
CA GLY A 21 -0.93 7.07 -3.97
C GLY A 21 -1.56 5.86 -4.65
N GLY A 22 -2.68 5.35 -4.11
CA GLY A 22 -3.37 4.17 -4.61
C GLY A 22 -2.59 2.88 -4.34
N GLU A 23 -2.79 1.88 -5.20
CA GLU A 23 -2.19 0.56 -5.12
C GLU A 23 -0.66 0.55 -4.95
N ALA A 24 -0.17 -0.35 -4.08
CA ALA A 24 1.25 -0.71 -3.93
C ALA A 24 1.68 -1.85 -4.86
N HIS A 25 2.99 -2.12 -4.90
CA HIS A 25 3.55 -3.28 -5.63
C HIS A 25 3.22 -3.30 -7.13
N LEU A 26 3.08 -2.11 -7.72
CA LEU A 26 2.83 -1.95 -9.15
C LEU A 26 4.16 -1.90 -9.92
N LYS A 27 4.35 -2.83 -10.85
CA LYS A 27 5.47 -2.80 -11.80
C LYS A 27 5.23 -1.71 -12.85
N ARG A 28 6.27 -0.91 -13.13
CA ARG A 28 6.23 0.09 -14.21
C ARG A 28 6.48 -0.56 -15.57
N PHE A 29 5.58 -0.30 -16.51
CA PHE A 29 5.75 -0.61 -17.93
C PHE A 29 5.96 0.69 -18.72
N GLY A 30 6.73 0.64 -19.81
CA GLY A 30 7.23 1.84 -20.48
C GLY A 30 7.69 1.55 -21.91
N PRO A 31 8.57 2.39 -22.49
CA PRO A 31 9.08 2.16 -23.84
C PRO A 31 9.65 0.74 -24.00
N GLY A 32 9.13 -0.02 -24.97
CA GLY A 32 9.51 -1.41 -25.23
C GLY A 32 8.54 -2.46 -24.66
N SER A 33 7.54 -2.08 -23.87
CA SER A 33 6.41 -2.94 -23.49
C SER A 33 5.41 -3.11 -24.64
N SER A 34 4.57 -4.14 -24.57
CA SER A 34 3.43 -4.25 -25.49
C SER A 34 2.36 -3.18 -25.18
N ASP A 35 1.48 -2.91 -26.15
CA ASP A 35 0.37 -1.97 -25.95
C ASP A 35 -0.53 -2.42 -24.78
N ASP A 36 -0.83 -3.71 -24.67
CA ASP A 36 -1.66 -4.26 -23.58
C ASP A 36 -1.01 -4.09 -22.20
N GLU A 37 0.29 -4.35 -22.09
CA GLU A 37 1.04 -4.15 -20.84
C GLU A 37 1.07 -2.67 -20.44
N PHE A 38 1.24 -1.78 -21.42
CA PHE A 38 1.32 -0.35 -21.18
C PHE A 38 -0.05 0.24 -20.83
N GLU A 39 -1.11 -0.15 -21.53
CA GLU A 39 -2.50 0.20 -21.26
C GLU A 39 -2.89 -0.22 -19.84
N SER A 40 -2.61 -1.47 -19.47
CA SER A 40 -2.90 -1.97 -18.13
C SER A 40 -2.09 -1.22 -17.06
N TYR A 41 -0.82 -0.91 -17.30
CA TYR A 41 -0.02 -0.08 -16.38
C TYR A 41 -0.56 1.34 -16.23
N LEU A 42 -1.08 1.95 -17.29
CA LEU A 42 -1.60 3.32 -17.23
C LEU A 42 -2.93 3.38 -16.50
N PHE A 43 -3.84 2.43 -16.72
CA PHE A 43 -5.24 2.58 -16.33
C PHE A 43 -5.76 1.55 -15.31
N ASN A 44 -5.21 0.33 -15.27
CA ASN A 44 -5.74 -0.73 -14.42
C ASN A 44 -5.10 -0.71 -13.02
N ARG A 45 -5.93 -0.76 -11.97
CA ARG A 45 -5.47 -0.85 -10.58
C ARG A 45 -6.34 -1.83 -9.81
N GLU A 46 -5.74 -2.47 -8.82
CA GLU A 46 -6.51 -3.23 -7.83
C GLU A 46 -7.42 -2.31 -7.02
N ASN A 47 -8.68 -2.72 -6.87
CA ASN A 47 -9.68 -2.02 -6.06
C ASN A 47 -10.45 -2.99 -5.15
N PRO A 48 -9.77 -3.63 -4.19
CA PRO A 48 -10.37 -4.66 -3.37
C PRO A 48 -11.32 -4.07 -2.32
N LYS A 49 -12.45 -4.75 -2.11
CA LYS A 49 -13.27 -4.58 -0.91
C LYS A 49 -12.70 -5.46 0.20
N GLY A 50 -11.86 -4.90 1.07
CA GLY A 50 -11.16 -5.66 2.11
C GLY A 50 -9.72 -5.20 2.25
N ILE A 51 -8.80 -6.15 2.37
CA ILE A 51 -7.38 -5.85 2.51
C ILE A 51 -6.84 -5.24 1.22
N HIS A 52 -6.14 -4.12 1.35
CA HIS A 52 -5.47 -3.43 0.27
C HIS A 52 -4.06 -3.04 0.73
N PHE A 53 -3.06 -3.31 -0.12
CA PHE A 53 -1.74 -2.73 0.01
C PHE A 53 -1.65 -1.47 -0.82
N GLU A 54 -1.35 -0.35 -0.17
CA GLU A 54 -1.47 1.00 -0.70
C GLU A 54 -0.14 1.74 -0.59
N ARG A 55 0.05 2.79 -1.39
CA ARG A 55 1.16 3.74 -1.28
C ARG A 55 0.68 5.03 -0.63
N TRP A 56 1.53 5.58 0.21
CA TRP A 56 1.31 6.85 0.87
C TRP A 56 2.58 7.70 0.85
N ARG A 57 2.43 9.01 0.72
CA ARG A 57 3.54 9.97 0.81
C ARG A 57 3.36 10.85 2.02
N HIS A 58 4.40 10.98 2.85
CA HIS A 58 4.39 11.90 4.00
C HIS A 58 4.62 13.34 3.53
N VAL A 59 3.61 13.94 2.90
CA VAL A 59 3.72 15.21 2.17
C VAL A 59 3.99 16.40 3.09
N ASN A 60 3.43 16.39 4.30
CA ASN A 60 3.67 17.42 5.32
C ASN A 60 4.77 17.03 6.33
N GLY A 61 5.66 16.11 5.94
CA GLY A 61 6.75 15.64 6.79
C GLY A 61 8.02 15.33 5.99
N CYS A 62 8.50 14.09 6.05
CA CYS A 62 9.78 13.71 5.42
C CYS A 62 9.74 13.66 3.89
N GLY A 63 8.58 13.79 3.26
CA GLY A 63 8.38 13.83 1.81
C GLY A 63 8.54 12.49 1.10
N LYS A 64 8.86 11.40 1.84
CA LYS A 64 9.10 10.06 1.30
C LYS A 64 7.81 9.29 1.04
N TRP A 65 7.87 8.40 0.06
CA TRP A 65 6.84 7.40 -0.23
C TRP A 65 7.08 6.14 0.58
N PHE A 66 6.02 5.56 1.14
CA PHE A 66 6.00 4.27 1.83
C PHE A 66 4.75 3.48 1.43
N ASN A 67 4.72 2.20 1.81
CA ASN A 67 3.56 1.34 1.63
C ASN A 67 2.80 1.17 2.95
N ALA A 68 1.51 0.92 2.88
CA ALA A 68 0.65 0.62 4.02
C ALA A 68 -0.25 -0.57 3.71
N ALA A 69 -0.62 -1.34 4.73
CA ALA A 69 -1.66 -2.37 4.63
C ALA A 69 -2.88 -1.90 5.40
N ARG A 70 -4.04 -1.83 4.73
CA ARG A 70 -5.27 -1.32 5.32
C ARG A 70 -6.48 -2.14 4.87
N CYS A 71 -7.51 -2.20 5.72
CA CYS A 71 -8.82 -2.66 5.29
C CYS A 71 -9.64 -1.49 4.73
N THR A 72 -10.02 -1.54 3.45
CA THR A 72 -10.85 -0.51 2.78
C THR A 72 -12.29 -0.44 3.32
N VAL A 73 -12.71 -1.43 4.11
CA VAL A 73 -14.05 -1.50 4.73
C VAL A 73 -14.02 -0.97 6.17
N SER A 74 -13.14 -1.50 7.04
CA SER A 74 -13.08 -1.08 8.45
C SER A 74 -12.16 0.12 8.68
N MET A 75 -11.40 0.53 7.68
CA MET A 75 -10.35 1.56 7.76
C MET A 75 -9.20 1.20 8.72
N GLU A 76 -9.12 -0.03 9.21
CA GLU A 76 -8.00 -0.46 10.07
C GLU A 76 -6.68 -0.48 9.30
N VAL A 77 -5.66 0.20 9.82
CA VAL A 77 -4.29 0.19 9.30
C VAL A 77 -3.50 -0.88 10.06
N PHE A 78 -3.09 -1.93 9.37
CA PHE A 78 -2.31 -3.04 9.97
C PHE A 78 -0.83 -2.70 10.14
N GLY A 79 -0.35 -1.73 9.37
CA GLY A 79 0.97 -1.14 9.50
C GLY A 79 1.49 -0.57 8.19
N THR A 80 2.71 -0.07 8.27
CA THR A 80 3.42 0.63 7.19
C THR A 80 4.82 0.05 7.04
N TYR A 81 5.39 0.19 5.85
CA TYR A 81 6.72 -0.35 5.54
C TYR A 81 7.36 0.39 4.36
N PRO A 82 8.70 0.32 4.20
CA PRO A 82 9.41 1.05 3.15
C PRO A 82 8.87 0.78 1.73
N ALA A 83 8.92 1.79 0.86
CA ALA A 83 8.50 1.64 -0.53
C ALA A 83 9.44 0.75 -1.37
N GLN A 84 10.68 0.53 -0.90
CA GLN A 84 11.65 -0.36 -1.58
C GLN A 84 11.48 -1.85 -1.23
N THR A 85 10.35 -2.24 -0.64
CA THR A 85 10.05 -3.65 -0.37
C THR A 85 9.24 -4.25 -1.53
N LEU A 86 9.65 -5.43 -2.02
CA LEU A 86 9.01 -6.10 -3.16
C LEU A 86 7.71 -6.84 -2.78
N GLU A 87 7.54 -7.16 -1.49
CA GLU A 87 6.39 -7.89 -0.96
C GLU A 87 6.03 -7.35 0.44
N PRO A 88 4.78 -7.51 0.91
CA PRO A 88 4.41 -7.17 2.27
C PRO A 88 5.23 -7.95 3.32
N PRO A 89 5.78 -7.29 4.35
CA PRO A 89 6.51 -7.96 5.43
C PRO A 89 5.68 -9.05 6.12
N ALA A 90 6.35 -10.13 6.57
CA ALA A 90 5.68 -11.25 7.25
C ALA A 90 4.86 -10.80 8.47
N GLU A 91 5.43 -9.91 9.29
CA GLU A 91 4.74 -9.33 10.46
C GLU A 91 3.43 -8.62 10.11
N ILE A 92 3.35 -7.99 8.93
CA ILE A 92 2.14 -7.32 8.46
C ILE A 92 1.12 -8.37 8.01
N LYS A 93 1.55 -9.39 7.27
CA LYS A 93 0.70 -10.51 6.84
C LYS A 93 0.12 -11.26 8.04
N ASP A 94 0.92 -11.50 9.07
CA ASP A 94 0.50 -12.18 10.30
C ASP A 94 -0.58 -11.38 11.04
N LYS A 95 -0.39 -10.07 11.22
CA LYS A 95 -1.40 -9.16 11.81
C LYS A 95 -2.72 -9.17 11.03
N ILE A 96 -2.63 -9.17 9.70
CA ILE A 96 -3.82 -9.23 8.85
C ILE A 96 -4.51 -10.59 9.03
N SER A 97 -3.77 -11.70 8.97
CA SER A 97 -4.30 -13.07 9.10
C SER A 97 -4.97 -13.31 10.45
N GLU A 98 -4.44 -12.73 11.54
CA GLU A 98 -5.07 -12.79 12.86
C GLU A 98 -6.45 -12.11 12.88
N LYS A 99 -6.59 -10.95 12.23
CA LYS A 99 -7.82 -10.14 12.24
C LYS A 99 -8.80 -10.50 11.12
N LYS A 100 -8.30 -10.98 9.99
CA LYS A 100 -9.02 -11.24 8.73
C LYS A 100 -8.53 -12.57 8.15
N PRO A 101 -8.83 -13.71 8.80
CA PRO A 101 -8.40 -15.01 8.31
C PRO A 101 -8.94 -15.26 6.89
N GLY A 102 -8.10 -15.83 6.03
CA GLY A 102 -8.45 -16.12 4.64
C GLY A 102 -8.44 -14.91 3.70
N TRP A 103 -7.86 -13.78 4.12
CA TRP A 103 -7.65 -12.64 3.23
C TRP A 103 -6.76 -13.02 2.03
N LYS A 104 -7.01 -12.36 0.90
CA LYS A 104 -6.18 -12.44 -0.29
C LYS A 104 -6.11 -11.09 -0.96
N TRP A 105 -4.95 -10.76 -1.49
CA TRP A 105 -4.73 -9.60 -2.34
C TRP A 105 -3.71 -9.96 -3.40
N LYS A 106 -4.14 -10.01 -4.66
CA LYS A 106 -3.36 -10.62 -5.75
C LYS A 106 -2.75 -11.97 -5.33
N GLU A 107 -1.42 -12.11 -5.38
CA GLU A 107 -0.65 -13.27 -4.95
C GLU A 107 -0.38 -13.35 -3.43
N PHE A 108 -0.72 -12.34 -2.64
CA PHE A 108 -0.46 -12.30 -1.20
C PHE A 108 -1.64 -12.81 -0.36
N SER A 109 -1.31 -13.51 0.73
CA SER A 109 -2.21 -14.05 1.75
C SER A 109 -1.47 -14.28 3.07
#